data_AF-A0A284RXF3-F1
#
_entry.id   AF-A0A284RXF3-F1
#
_cell.length_a   1.000
_cell.length_b   1.000
_cell.length_c   1.000
_cell.angle_alpha   90.00
_cell.angle_beta   90.00
_cell.angle_gamma   90.00
#
_symmetry.space_group_name_H-M   'P 1'
#
loop_
_entity.id
_entity.type
_entity.pdbx_description
1 polymer ?
#
loop_
_entity_poly.entity_id
_entity_poly.type
_entity_poly.pdbx_seq_one_letter_code
_entity_poly.pdbx_strand_id
1 'polypeptide(L)'
;MAQMLGPDVPFTVIAASEASSLSMSKTEALTQAFRQSIGIRIKEKTELVEGEVVEIQTDQSLTGATKTGKLTIKTTDMETI
;
A
#
# COMPACT_ATOMS: atom_id res chain seq x y z
N MET A 1 -14.15 -7.16 14.97
CA MET A 1 -14.76 -5.81 14.87
C MET A 1 -14.05 -4.96 13.82
N ALA A 2 -12.73 -4.78 13.85
CA ALA A 2 -12.00 -4.00 12.84
C ALA A 2 -12.25 -4.45 11.38
N GLN A 3 -12.32 -5.76 11.14
CA GLN A 3 -12.60 -6.33 9.80
C GLN A 3 -13.99 -5.96 9.24
N MET A 4 -14.93 -5.54 10.10
CA MET A 4 -16.28 -5.15 9.68
C MET A 4 -16.36 -3.68 9.24
N LEU A 5 -15.31 -2.88 9.49
CA LEU A 5 -15.27 -1.46 9.11
C LEU A 5 -15.03 -1.24 7.60
N GLY A 6 -14.59 -2.29 6.90
CA GLY A 6 -14.21 -2.23 5.49
C GLY A 6 -12.73 -1.89 5.28
N PRO A 7 -12.17 -2.19 4.10
CA PRO A 7 -10.74 -2.05 3.82
C PRO A 7 -10.24 -0.60 3.83
N ASP A 8 -11.14 0.37 3.60
CA ASP A 8 -10.77 1.78 3.46
C ASP A 8 -10.91 2.58 4.77
N VAL A 9 -11.15 1.93 5.91
CA VAL A 9 -11.27 2.58 7.21
C VAL A 9 -10.01 2.30 8.02
N PRO A 10 -9.19 3.31 8.34
CA PRO A 10 -7.99 3.10 9.15
C PRO A 10 -8.39 2.67 10.56
N PHE A 11 -7.65 1.69 11.09
CA PHE A 11 -7.85 1.18 12.44
C PHE A 11 -6.48 0.89 13.07
N THR A 12 -6.16 1.60 14.14
CA THR A 12 -4.90 1.42 14.86
C THR A 12 -5.13 0.60 16.13
N VAL A 13 -4.45 -0.54 16.24
CA VAL A 13 -4.35 -1.29 17.50
C VAL A 13 -3.17 -0.73 18.28
N ILE A 14 -3.35 -0.43 19.56
CA ILE A 14 -2.26 -0.04 20.46
C ILE A 14 -2.24 -0.96 21.68
N ALA A 15 -1.03 -1.39 22.07
CA ALA A 15 -0.82 -2.03 23.35
C ALA A 15 -0.57 -0.98 24.44
N ALA A 16 -1.13 -1.19 25.64
CA ALA A 16 -0.95 -0.26 26.76
C ALA A 16 0.53 -0.06 27.16
N SER A 17 1.39 -1.05 26.89
CA SER A 17 2.84 -0.95 27.08
C SER A 17 3.51 0.03 26.13
N GLU A 18 2.99 0.18 24.90
CA GLU A 18 3.52 1.13 23.90
C GLU A 18 3.17 2.58 24.27
N ALA A 19 2.05 2.77 24.99
CA ALA A 19 1.67 4.07 25.53
C ALA A 19 2.54 4.54 26.72
N SER A 20 3.26 3.63 27.39
CA SER A 20 4.23 3.94 28.45
C SER A 20 5.65 3.58 28.01
N SER A 21 6.11 4.20 26.91
CA SER A 21 7.49 4.10 26.44
C SER A 21 8.44 5.03 27.23
N LEU A 22 9.72 4.66 27.29
CA LEU A 22 10.81 5.51 27.79
C LEU A 22 11.29 6.53 26.74
N SER A 23 11.04 6.27 25.45
CA SER A 23 11.52 7.11 24.35
C SER A 23 10.58 8.26 23.99
N MET A 24 9.34 8.24 24.48
CA MET A 24 8.25 9.09 24.02
C MET A 24 7.30 9.39 25.17
N SER A 25 6.79 10.63 25.22
CA SER A 25 5.80 10.99 26.24
C SER A 25 4.48 10.25 26.04
N LYS A 26 3.79 9.90 27.13
CA LYS A 26 2.50 9.19 27.07
C LYS A 26 1.46 9.94 26.23
N THR A 27 1.45 11.27 26.35
CA THR A 27 0.55 12.14 25.59
C THR A 27 0.85 12.09 24.10
N GLU A 28 2.11 12.06 23.71
CA GLU A 28 2.53 11.98 22.31
C GLU A 28 2.21 10.62 21.68
N ALA A 29 2.43 9.53 22.42
CA ALA A 29 2.07 8.17 22.00
C ALA A 29 0.57 8.07 21.68
N LEU A 30 -0.29 8.57 22.56
CA LEU A 30 -1.73 8.60 22.34
C LEU A 30 -2.11 9.53 21.20
N THR A 31 -1.48 10.71 21.11
CA THR A 31 -1.77 11.67 20.02
C THR A 31 -1.45 11.07 18.65
N GLN A 32 -0.35 10.34 18.52
CA GLN A 32 -0.01 9.64 17.28
C GLN A 32 -1.01 8.53 16.97
N ALA A 33 -1.40 7.74 17.96
CA ALA A 33 -2.42 6.71 17.79
C ALA A 33 -3.74 7.25 17.24
N PHE A 34 -4.20 8.38 17.79
CA PHE A 34 -5.42 9.04 17.34
C PHE A 34 -5.27 9.59 15.92
N ARG A 35 -4.12 10.19 15.58
CA ARG A 35 -3.87 10.67 14.21
C ARG A 35 -3.83 9.54 13.18
N GLN A 36 -3.25 8.39 13.52
CA GLN A 36 -3.22 7.22 12.65
C GLN A 36 -4.61 6.59 12.45
N SER A 37 -5.50 6.75 13.43
CA SER A 37 -6.88 6.26 13.37
C SER A 37 -7.83 7.18 12.59
N ILE A 38 -7.37 8.34 12.12
CA ILE A 38 -8.19 9.32 11.38
C ILE A 38 -7.68 9.39 9.94
N GLY A 39 -8.49 8.93 8.99
CA GLY A 39 -8.20 9.01 7.56
C GLY A 39 -8.92 10.15 6.87
N ILE A 40 -8.23 10.84 5.95
CA ILE A 40 -8.83 11.83 5.05
C ILE A 40 -8.93 11.20 3.67
N ARG A 41 -10.13 11.17 3.08
CA ARG A 41 -10.35 10.62 1.74
C ARG A 41 -10.45 11.76 0.72
N ILE A 42 -9.51 11.81 -0.20
CA ILE A 42 -9.48 12.77 -1.32
C ILE A 42 -9.78 11.99 -2.60
N LYS A 43 -10.67 12.52 -3.44
CA LYS A 43 -11.00 11.93 -4.74
C LYS A 43 -10.22 12.67 -5.82
N GLU A 44 -9.35 11.95 -6.51
CA GLU A 44 -8.56 12.46 -7.64
C GLU A 44 -8.77 11.59 -8.87
N LYS A 45 -8.46 12.14 -10.05
CA LYS A 45 -8.45 11.36 -11.30
C LYS A 45 -7.06 10.77 -11.49
N THR A 46 -6.99 9.50 -11.82
CA THR A 46 -5.74 8.80 -12.13
C THR A 46 -5.95 7.97 -13.39
N GLU A 47 -4.94 7.91 -14.24
CA GLU A 47 -4.92 7.03 -15.41
C GLU A 47 -4.51 5.63 -14.96
N LEU A 48 -5.33 4.62 -15.27
CA LEU A 48 -5.05 3.22 -14.97
C LEU A 48 -4.95 2.45 -16.28
N VAL A 49 -3.92 1.61 -16.40
CA VAL A 49 -3.74 0.68 -17.51
C VAL A 49 -4.23 -0.69 -17.05
N GLU A 50 -5.32 -1.16 -17.62
CA GLU A 50 -5.93 -2.46 -17.32
C GLU A 50 -5.78 -3.40 -18.53
N GLY A 51 -5.55 -4.69 -18.27
CA GLY A 51 -5.51 -5.72 -19.30
C GLY A 51 -5.05 -7.07 -18.75
N GLU A 52 -5.11 -8.09 -19.60
CA GLU A 52 -4.67 -9.45 -19.30
C GLU A 52 -3.14 -9.55 -19.39
N VAL A 53 -2.52 -10.14 -18.36
CA VAL A 53 -1.08 -10.40 -18.34
C VAL A 53 -0.77 -11.62 -19.21
N VAL A 54 -0.02 -11.39 -20.28
CA VAL A 54 0.38 -12.45 -21.22
C VAL A 54 1.76 -12.99 -20.89
N GLU A 55 2.68 -12.12 -20.49
CA GLU A 55 4.08 -12.52 -20.27
C GLU A 55 4.75 -11.64 -19.21
N ILE A 56 5.58 -12.27 -18.38
CA ILE A 56 6.45 -11.60 -17.39
C ILE A 56 7.88 -12.10 -17.61
N GLN A 57 8.79 -11.19 -17.98
CA GLN A 57 10.22 -11.46 -18.07
C GLN A 57 10.93 -10.70 -16.95
N THR A 58 11.81 -11.36 -16.21
CA THR A 58 12.63 -10.72 -15.17
C THR A 58 14.09 -10.94 -15.48
N ASP A 59 14.85 -9.86 -15.66
CA ASP A 59 16.29 -9.89 -15.78
C ASP A 59 16.91 -9.80 -14.39
N GLN A 60 17.43 -10.93 -13.90
CA GLN A 60 18.28 -10.94 -12.73
C GLN A 60 19.74 -10.83 -13.14
N SER A 61 20.36 -9.69 -12.84
CA SER A 61 21.81 -9.59 -12.83
C SER A 61 22.36 -10.46 -11.69
N LEU A 62 23.26 -11.40 -12.00
CA LEU A 62 23.92 -12.30 -11.03
C LEU A 62 24.64 -11.57 -9.87
N THR A 63 24.90 -10.27 -10.03
CA THR A 63 25.61 -9.40 -9.08
C THR A 63 24.72 -8.44 -8.30
N GLY A 64 23.39 -8.56 -8.40
CA GLY A 64 22.45 -7.97 -7.43
C GLY A 64 22.18 -6.47 -7.51
N ALA A 65 22.62 -5.76 -8.57
CA ALA A 65 22.54 -4.30 -8.57
C ALA A 65 21.17 -3.71 -8.96
N THR A 66 20.36 -4.37 -9.80
CA THR A 66 19.01 -3.87 -10.17
C THR A 66 18.19 -5.01 -10.78
N LYS A 67 16.95 -5.20 -10.32
CA LYS A 67 15.98 -6.11 -10.94
C LYS A 67 15.21 -5.32 -11.99
N THR A 68 15.45 -5.61 -13.27
CA THR A 68 14.65 -5.09 -14.38
C THR A 68 13.72 -6.19 -14.88
N GLY A 69 12.58 -5.81 -15.47
CA GLY A 69 11.66 -6.79 -16.01
C GLY A 69 10.75 -6.16 -17.05
N LYS A 70 10.21 -7.00 -17.93
CA LYS A 70 9.27 -6.64 -18.98
C LYS A 70 7.94 -7.33 -18.68
N LEU A 71 6.86 -6.55 -18.67
CA LEU A 71 5.49 -7.03 -18.52
C LEU A 71 4.75 -6.78 -19.82
N THR A 72 4.19 -7.82 -20.42
CA THR A 72 3.36 -7.74 -21.63
C THR A 72 1.90 -7.89 -21.23
N ILE A 73 1.10 -6.85 -21.48
CA ILE A 73 -0.33 -6.80 -21.17
C ILE A 73 -1.12 -6.65 -22.48
N LYS A 74 -2.21 -7.40 -22.66
CA LYS A 74 -3.13 -7.28 -23.80
C LYS A 74 -4.55 -6.97 -23.33
N THR A 75 -5.32 -6.26 -24.15
CA THR A 75 -6.76 -6.08 -23.96
C THR A 75 -7.51 -6.72 -25.13
N THR A 76 -8.79 -7.05 -24.94
CA THR A 76 -9.63 -7.67 -25.99
C THR A 76 -9.78 -6.80 -27.24
N ASP A 77 -9.66 -5.48 -27.10
CA ASP A 77 -9.87 -4.52 -28.20
C ASP A 77 -8.56 -3.98 -28.80
N MET A 78 -7.41 -4.33 -28.22
CA MET A 78 -6.09 -3.84 -28.63
C MET A 78 -5.27 -4.94 -29.32
N GLU A 79 -5.85 -5.51 -30.37
CA GLU A 79 -5.08 -6.03 -31.49
C GLU A 79 -4.72 -4.87 -32.41
N THR A 80 -3.64 -4.14 -32.09
CA THR A 80 -2.97 -3.32 -33.10
C THR A 80 -2.27 -4.24 -34.08
N ILE A 81 -2.71 -4.19 -35.36
CA ILE A 81 -1.99 -4.70 -36.53
C ILE A 81 -0.54 -4.19 -36.53
#